data_AF-A0A6B3FFX4-F1
#
_entry.id   AF-A0A6B3FFX4-F1
#
_cell.length_a   1.000
_cell.length_b   1.000
_cell.length_c   1.000
_cell.angle_alpha   90.00
_cell.angle_beta   90.00
_cell.angle_gamma   90.00
#
_symmetry.space_group_name_H-M   'P 1'
#
loop_
_entity.id
_entity.type
_entity.pdbx_description
1 polymer ?
#
loop_
_entity_poly.entity_id
_entity_poly.type
_entity_poly.pdbx_seq_one_letter_code
_entity_poly.pdbx_strand_id
1 'polypeptide(L)'
;MSTTTELLREAAALFPDEVVTQAHVRHLDLPGAGRFALITLDNGLDHTKPTTFGPASLANLSAAIDQVEQEAAEGQIVGIGITGKPFIFAVGA
;
A
#
# COMPACT_ATOMS: atom_id res chain seq x y z
N MET A 1 -14.95 20.44 0.55
CA MET A 1 -13.67 20.01 -0.05
C MET A 1 -13.73 18.50 -0.14
N SER A 2 -13.48 17.89 -1.31
CA SER A 2 -13.46 16.43 -1.44
C SER A 2 -12.29 15.84 -0.65
N THR A 3 -12.51 14.66 -0.09
CA THR A 3 -11.48 13.88 0.60
C THR A 3 -10.52 13.23 -0.41
N THR A 4 -9.31 12.90 0.03
CA THR A 4 -8.31 12.19 -0.82
C THR A 4 -8.89 10.90 -1.39
N THR A 5 -9.63 10.14 -0.58
CA THR A 5 -10.26 8.87 -0.99
C THR A 5 -11.31 9.06 -2.08
N GLU A 6 -12.12 10.12 -2.00
CA GLU A 6 -13.10 10.46 -3.04
C GLU A 6 -12.42 10.83 -4.36
N LEU A 7 -11.37 11.67 -4.31
CA LEU A 7 -10.59 12.06 -5.48
C LEU A 7 -9.94 10.85 -6.16
N LEU A 8 -9.38 9.92 -5.38
CA LEU A 8 -8.77 8.70 -5.92
C LEU A 8 -9.78 7.77 -6.58
N ARG A 9 -11.00 7.66 -6.03
CA ARG A 9 -12.07 6.85 -6.61
C ARG A 9 -12.57 7.41 -7.94
N GLU A 10 -12.77 8.73 -8.01
CA GLU A 10 -13.17 9.40 -9.25
C GLU A 10 -12.08 9.27 -10.32
N ALA A 11 -10.82 9.46 -9.94
CA ALA A 11 -9.70 9.28 -10.85
C ALA A 11 -9.59 7.82 -11.34
N ALA A 12 -9.80 6.81 -10.48
CA ALA A 12 -9.76 5.40 -10.89
C ALA A 12 -10.78 5.07 -11.99
N ALA A 13 -11.95 5.71 -11.99
CA ALA A 13 -12.95 5.52 -13.05
C ALA A 13 -12.48 6.01 -14.43
N LEU A 14 -11.44 6.85 -14.50
CA LEU A 14 -10.84 7.34 -15.74
C LEU A 14 -9.77 6.40 -16.31
N PHE A 15 -9.30 5.41 -15.54
CA PHE A 15 -8.22 4.49 -15.93
C PHE A 15 -8.65 3.02 -15.77
N PRO A 16 -9.61 2.52 -16.58
CA PRO A 16 -10.14 1.16 -16.45
C PRO A 16 -9.11 0.05 -16.70
N ASP A 17 -8.02 0.35 -17.43
CA ASP A 17 -6.95 -0.59 -17.77
C ASP A 17 -5.70 -0.43 -16.86
N GLU A 18 -5.85 0.21 -15.70
CA GLU A 18 -4.76 0.36 -14.73
C GLU A 18 -4.21 -1.02 -14.31
N VAL A 19 -2.88 -1.16 -14.30
CA VAL A 19 -2.22 -2.27 -13.61
C VAL A 19 -2.28 -2.00 -12.11
N VAL A 20 -3.30 -2.54 -11.45
CA VAL A 20 -3.59 -2.23 -10.05
C VAL A 20 -2.60 -2.91 -9.10
N THR A 21 -1.89 -2.11 -8.34
CA THR A 21 -1.05 -2.55 -7.21
C THR A 21 -1.90 -2.77 -5.97
N GLN A 22 -1.72 -3.93 -5.33
CA GLN A 22 -2.23 -4.24 -3.99
C GLN A 22 -1.22 -3.83 -2.92
N ALA A 23 -1.70 -3.39 -1.76
CA ALA A 23 -0.88 -3.02 -0.62
C ALA A 23 -1.15 -3.99 0.55
N HIS A 24 -0.38 -5.07 0.63
CA HIS A 24 -0.60 -6.12 1.62
C HIS A 24 0.07 -5.79 2.96
N VAL A 25 -0.72 -5.67 4.03
CA VAL A 25 -0.20 -5.50 5.38
C VAL A 25 0.17 -6.86 5.98
N ARG A 26 1.38 -6.98 6.52
CA ARG A 26 1.81 -8.13 7.31
C ARG A 26 2.48 -7.68 8.60
N HIS A 27 2.08 -8.27 9.72
CA HIS A 27 2.69 -8.02 11.01
C HIS A 27 3.88 -8.95 11.26
N LEU A 28 4.98 -8.39 11.75
CA LEU A 28 6.21 -9.07 12.09
C LEU A 28 6.54 -8.79 13.56
N ASP A 29 6.80 -9.83 14.35
CA ASP A 29 7.24 -9.64 15.73
C ASP A 29 8.77 -9.44 15.75
N LEU A 30 9.21 -8.25 16.16
CA LEU A 30 10.63 -7.89 16.22
C LEU A 30 11.26 -8.34 17.55
N PRO A 31 12.45 -8.97 17.54
CA PRO A 31 13.15 -9.37 18.75
C PRO A 31 13.42 -8.17 19.67
N GLY A 32 12.75 -8.12 20.83
CA GLY A 32 12.96 -7.09 21.85
C GLY A 32 12.39 -5.69 21.52
N ALA A 33 11.70 -5.52 20.40
CA ALA A 33 11.22 -4.21 19.95
C ALA A 33 9.70 -4.11 19.77
N GLY A 34 8.96 -5.22 19.77
CA GLY A 34 7.50 -5.23 19.59
C GLY A 34 7.07 -5.59 18.17
N ARG A 35 5.80 -5.35 17.82
CA ARG A 35 5.23 -5.73 16.52
C ARG A 35 5.41 -4.63 15.48
N PHE A 36 5.79 -5.00 14.27
CA PHE A 36 6.03 -4.10 13.14
C PHE A 36 5.10 -4.43 11.98
N ALA A 37 4.47 -3.42 11.38
CA ALA A 37 3.64 -3.60 10.19
C ALA A 37 4.48 -3.39 8.92
N LEU A 38 4.55 -4.39 8.04
CA LEU A 38 5.20 -4.30 6.74
C LEU A 38 4.14 -4.31 5.63
N ILE A 39 4.01 -3.20 4.91
CA ILE A 39 3.19 -3.07 3.71
C ILE A 39 4.01 -3.53 2.51
N THR A 40 3.52 -4.51 1.76
CA THR A 40 4.16 -5.00 0.51
C THR A 40 3.30 -4.60 -0.69
N LEU A 41 3.91 -3.85 -1.61
CA LEU A 41 3.31 -3.42 -2.87
C LEU A 41 3.52 -4.48 -3.96
N ASP A 42 2.42 -5.06 -4.44
CA ASP A 42 2.47 -6.10 -5.47
C ASP A 42 1.28 -5.99 -6.43
N ASN A 43 1.55 -5.99 -7.73
CA ASN A 43 0.51 -6.02 -8.76
C ASN A 43 0.10 -7.45 -9.15
N GLY A 44 0.70 -8.48 -8.54
CA GLY A 44 0.44 -9.90 -8.83
C GLY A 44 1.00 -10.37 -10.17
N LEU A 45 1.80 -9.55 -10.85
CA LEU A 45 2.38 -9.84 -12.16
C LEU A 45 3.87 -10.12 -12.05
N ASP A 46 4.43 -10.75 -13.08
CA ASP A 46 5.85 -11.10 -13.13
C ASP A 46 6.79 -9.87 -13.09
N HIS A 47 8.10 -10.12 -13.07
CA HIS A 47 9.12 -9.08 -12.96
C HIS A 47 9.23 -8.16 -14.21
N THR A 48 8.53 -8.46 -15.30
CA THR A 48 8.51 -7.60 -16.51
C THR A 48 7.42 -6.54 -16.45
N LYS A 49 6.43 -6.71 -15.55
CA LYS A 49 5.35 -5.75 -15.32
C LYS A 49 5.54 -5.06 -13.98
N PRO A 50 6.06 -3.82 -13.95
CA PRO A 50 6.40 -3.16 -12.71
C PRO A 50 5.16 -2.74 -11.91
N THR A 51 5.33 -2.64 -10.60
CA THR A 51 4.36 -2.05 -9.67
C THR A 51 4.28 -0.53 -9.93
N THR A 52 3.08 -0.01 -10.14
CA THR A 52 2.81 1.42 -10.44
C THR A 52 1.86 2.04 -9.41
N PHE A 53 1.76 3.36 -9.43
CA PHE A 53 0.91 4.16 -8.55
C PHE A 53 -0.19 4.89 -9.33
N GLY A 54 -1.03 4.13 -10.04
CA GLY A 54 -2.27 4.66 -10.58
C GLY A 54 -3.31 4.94 -9.47
N PRO A 55 -4.45 5.57 -9.78
CA PRO A 55 -5.42 5.97 -8.78
C PRO A 55 -6.00 4.82 -7.93
N ALA A 56 -6.29 3.66 -8.54
CA ALA A 56 -6.76 2.51 -7.78
C ALA A 56 -5.66 1.94 -6.88
N SER A 57 -4.42 1.92 -7.36
CA SER A 57 -3.24 1.53 -6.60
C SER A 57 -3.02 2.45 -5.38
N LEU A 58 -3.15 3.76 -5.57
CA LEU A 58 -3.05 4.74 -4.49
C LEU A 58 -4.21 4.62 -3.49
N ALA A 59 -5.42 4.29 -3.95
CA ALA A 59 -6.54 4.02 -3.06
C ALA A 59 -6.26 2.79 -2.16
N ASN A 60 -5.68 1.72 -2.73
CA ASN A 60 -5.29 0.54 -1.96
C ASN A 60 -4.20 0.87 -0.94
N LEU A 61 -3.20 1.66 -1.33
CA LEU A 61 -2.14 2.11 -0.41
C LEU A 61 -2.70 3.00 0.70
N SER A 62 -3.61 3.93 0.38
CA SER A 62 -4.28 4.76 1.38
C SER A 62 -5.01 3.90 2.42
N ALA A 63 -5.79 2.93 1.97
CA ALA A 63 -6.51 2.02 2.88
C ALA A 63 -5.57 1.22 3.79
N ALA A 64 -4.43 0.76 3.26
CA ALA A 64 -3.42 0.06 4.06
C ALA A 64 -2.73 0.99 5.08
N ILE A 65 -2.50 2.26 4.72
CA ILE A 65 -1.95 3.27 5.64
C ILE A 65 -2.96 3.60 6.74
N ASP A 66 -4.23 3.82 6.40
CA ASP A 66 -5.30 4.08 7.37
C ASP A 66 -5.41 2.93 8.39
N GLN A 67 -5.28 1.68 7.91
CA GLN A 67 -5.25 0.50 8.79
C GLN A 67 -4.10 0.58 9.80
N VAL A 68 -2.85 0.73 9.33
CA VAL A 68 -1.68 0.70 10.23
C VAL A 68 -1.58 1.95 11.10
N GLU A 69 -2.14 3.08 10.67
CA GLU A 69 -2.29 4.28 11.48
C GLU A 69 -3.20 4.01 12.68
N GLN A 70 -4.35 3.36 12.45
CA GLN A 70 -5.24 2.94 13.53
C GLN A 70 -4.54 1.98 14.51
N GLU A 71 -3.85 0.96 13.99
CA GLU A 71 -3.10 0.00 14.82
C GLU A 71 -2.00 0.70 15.66
N ALA A 72 -1.34 1.71 15.09
CA ALA A 72 -0.35 2.52 15.81
C ALA A 72 -0.99 3.37 16.91
N ALA A 73 -2.14 3.99 16.64
CA ALA A 73 -2.90 4.76 17.63
C ALA A 73 -3.38 3.90 18.81
N GLU A 74 -3.67 2.63 18.56
CA GLU A 74 -4.04 1.63 19.57
C GLU A 74 -2.80 1.03 20.31
N GLY A 75 -1.58 1.43 19.92
CA GLY A 75 -0.33 0.92 20.50
C GLY A 75 0.00 -0.53 20.14
N GLN A 76 -0.61 -1.07 19.08
CA GLN A 76 -0.43 -2.47 18.66
C GLN A 76 0.87 -2.69 17.87
N ILE A 77 1.37 -1.66 17.21
CA ILE A 77 2.60 -1.69 16.43
C ILE A 77 3.57 -0.60 16.88
N VAL A 78 4.87 -0.88 16.73
CA VAL A 78 5.97 0.02 17.10
C VAL A 78 6.61 0.71 15.90
N GLY A 79 6.20 0.34 14.69
CA GLY A 79 6.74 0.87 13.46
C GLY A 79 6.08 0.29 12.22
N ILE A 80 6.26 1.02 11.11
CA ILE A 80 5.72 0.68 9.80
C ILE A 80 6.85 0.70 8.78
N GLY A 81 6.80 -0.21 7.81
CA GLY A 81 7.65 -0.20 6.63
C GLY A 81 6.84 -0.44 5.37
N ILE A 82 7.32 0.12 4.25
CA ILE A 82 6.73 -0.12 2.94
C ILE A 82 7.83 -0.71 2.06
N THR A 83 7.55 -1.84 1.43
CA THR A 83 8.40 -2.52 0.45
C THR A 83 7.59 -2.87 -0.78
N GLY A 84 8.25 -3.30 -1.85
CA GLY A 84 7.58 -3.88 -3.02
C GLY A 84 7.84 -5.37 -3.14
N LYS A 85 7.25 -5.94 -4.19
CA LYS A 85 7.52 -7.30 -4.66
C LYS A 85 9.02 -7.50 -4.97
N PRO A 86 9.50 -8.75 -5.11
CA PRO A 86 10.88 -9.01 -5.49
C PRO A 86 11.32 -8.16 -6.71
N PHE A 87 12.53 -7.59 -6.62
CA PHE A 87 13.17 -6.74 -7.63
C PHE A 87 12.57 -5.34 -7.85
N ILE A 88 11.31 -5.09 -7.47
CA ILE A 88 10.59 -3.87 -7.86
C ILE A 88 9.88 -3.30 -6.63
N PHE A 89 10.35 -2.14 -6.15
CA PHE A 89 9.62 -1.35 -5.16
C PHE A 89 8.36 -0.74 -5.80
N ALA A 90 8.56 0.24 -6.67
CA ALA A 90 7.57 0.86 -7.54
C ALA A 90 8.30 1.67 -8.62
N VAL A 91 7.66 1.95 -9.76
CA VAL A 91 8.24 2.78 -10.85
C VAL A 91 7.53 4.13 -11.05
N GLY A 92 6.63 4.51 -10.15
CA GLY A 92 5.85 5.75 -10.26
C GLY A 92 4.49 5.53 -10.92
N ALA A 93 3.92 6.63 -11.45
CA ALA A 93 2.61 6.68 -12.10
C ALA A 93 2.75 6.61 -13.63
#